data_AF-A0A0N4YH65-F1
#
_entry.id   AF-A0A0N4YH65-F1
#
_cell.length_a   1.000
_cell.length_b   1.000
_cell.length_c   1.000
_cell.angle_alpha   90.00
_cell.angle_beta   90.00
_cell.angle_gamma   90.00
#
_symmetry.space_group_name_H-M   'P 1'
#
loop_
_entity.id
_entity.type
_entity.pdbx_description
1 polymer ?
#
loop_
_entity_poly.entity_id
_entity_poly.type
_entity_poly.pdbx_seq_one_letter_code
_entity_poly.pdbx_strand_id
1 'polypeptide(L)'
;MQWRLACAGILIHAILIYAIFDIYYTSPIVSNVPAHEITSQDAPAKRLVVFTADGLRMDTFTRRSEKSPFLHSIIRERKGIYAISRSHVPTESRPGHVAIFAGFTEDVSAVARGWKHNPVQFDSIFNRSVFEHISSFFINVFR
;
A
#
# COMPACT_ATOMS: atom_id res chain seq x y z
N MET A 1 41.38 30.01 12.51
CA MET A 1 40.32 30.34 11.52
C MET A 1 39.76 29.09 10.84
N GLN A 2 40.62 28.19 10.36
CA GLN A 2 40.29 26.89 9.74
C GLN A 2 39.33 25.97 10.53
N TRP A 3 39.50 25.81 11.85
CA TRP A 3 38.60 24.99 12.68
C TRP A 3 37.15 25.47 12.72
N ARG A 4 36.91 26.79 12.61
CA ARG A 4 35.54 27.34 12.59
C ARG A 4 34.78 26.91 11.35
N LEU A 5 35.46 26.85 10.20
CA LEU A 5 34.88 26.37 8.94
C LEU A 5 34.63 24.86 8.98
N ALA A 6 35.53 24.09 9.60
CA ALA A 6 35.33 22.66 9.79
C ALA A 6 34.12 22.36 10.70
N CYS A 7 34.00 23.07 11.84
CA CYS A 7 32.84 22.94 12.73
C CYS A 7 31.53 23.37 12.04
N ALA A 8 31.54 24.47 11.29
CA ALA A 8 30.37 24.90 10.53
C ALA A 8 29.99 23.87 9.45
N GLY A 9 30.98 23.28 8.77
CA GLY A 9 30.77 22.19 7.81
C GLY A 9 30.12 20.97 8.45
N ILE A 10 30.64 20.50 9.58
CA ILE A 10 30.08 19.35 10.32
C ILE A 10 28.64 19.67 10.77
N LEU A 11 28.39 20.88 11.28
CA LEU A 11 27.07 21.31 11.72
C LEU A 11 26.06 21.31 10.56
N ILE A 12 26.44 21.87 9.40
CA ILE A 12 25.60 21.87 8.20
C ILE A 12 25.30 20.44 7.75
N HIS A 13 26.29 19.55 7.72
CA HIS A 13 26.07 18.15 7.34
C HIS A 13 25.17 17.42 8.34
N ALA A 14 25.32 17.68 9.64
CA ALA A 14 24.43 17.12 10.66
C ALA A 14 22.98 17.59 10.47
N ILE A 15 22.76 18.87 10.15
CA ILE A 15 21.44 19.43 9.84
C ILE A 15 20.87 18.79 8.57
N LEU A 16 21.66 18.65 7.51
CA LEU A 16 21.22 18.03 6.26
C LEU A 16 20.86 16.56 6.45
N ILE A 17 21.66 15.81 7.22
CA ILE A 17 21.35 14.43 7.57
C ILE A 17 20.03 14.37 8.35
N TYR A 18 19.88 15.22 9.37
CA TYR A 18 18.63 15.29 10.15
C TYR A 18 17.42 15.63 9.27
N ALA A 19 17.55 16.57 8.35
CA ALA A 19 16.48 16.98 7.44
C ALA A 19 16.03 15.83 6.52
N ILE A 20 16.95 14.99 6.03
CA ILE A 20 16.58 13.80 5.25
C ILE A 20 15.73 12.87 6.13
N PHE A 21 16.15 12.60 7.37
CA PHE A 21 15.35 11.78 8.27
C PHE A 21 13.97 12.41 8.56
N ASP A 22 13.93 13.71 8.83
CA ASP A 22 12.66 14.41 9.11
C ASP A 22 11.67 14.35 7.93
N ILE A 23 12.14 14.59 6.70
CA ILE A 23 11.30 14.56 5.50
C ILE A 23 10.75 13.16 5.21
N TYR A 24 11.57 12.11 5.37
CA TYR A 24 11.17 10.74 5.03
C TYR A 24 10.39 10.02 6.14
N TYR A 25 10.54 10.45 7.40
CA TYR A 25 9.88 9.83 8.55
C TYR A 25 8.75 10.69 9.15
N THR A 26 8.46 11.87 8.58
CA THR A 26 7.25 12.62 8.92
C THR A 26 6.04 11.98 8.24
N SER A 27 5.03 11.65 9.04
CA SER A 27 3.79 11.04 8.56
C SER A 27 2.99 12.01 7.69
N PRO A 28 2.65 11.67 6.44
CA PRO A 28 1.72 12.45 5.63
C PRO A 28 0.25 12.15 5.97
N ILE A 29 -0.03 11.28 6.96
CA ILE A 29 -1.39 10.81 7.23
C ILE A 29 -2.20 11.93 7.90
N VAL A 30 -3.12 12.51 7.12
CA VAL A 30 -4.12 13.44 7.63
C VAL A 30 -5.09 12.68 8.52
N SER A 31 -5.05 12.98 9.81
CA SER A 31 -6.04 12.50 10.77
C SER A 31 -7.27 13.42 10.74
N ASN A 32 -8.48 12.87 10.90
CA ASN A 32 -9.78 13.58 10.85
C ASN A 32 -10.39 13.82 9.46
N VAL A 33 -10.15 12.94 8.49
CA VAL A 33 -10.95 12.95 7.24
C VAL A 33 -12.35 12.42 7.56
N PRO A 34 -13.43 13.14 7.23
CA PRO A 34 -14.78 12.65 7.44
C PRO A 34 -15.00 11.37 6.63
N ALA A 35 -15.63 10.38 7.26
CA ALA A 35 -16.01 9.14 6.61
C ALA A 35 -16.88 9.44 5.38
N HIS A 36 -16.53 8.86 4.23
CA HIS A 36 -17.39 8.95 3.04
C HIS A 36 -18.73 8.26 3.33
N GLU A 37 -19.85 8.92 3.06
CA GLU A 37 -21.17 8.30 3.29
C GLU A 37 -21.41 7.14 2.32
N ILE A 38 -22.18 6.15 2.77
CA ILE A 38 -22.56 5.01 1.92
C ILE A 38 -23.63 5.53 0.94
N THR A 39 -23.21 5.85 -0.27
CA THR A 39 -24.05 6.47 -1.32
C THR A 39 -25.24 5.58 -1.75
N SER A 40 -25.15 4.25 -1.61
CA SER A 40 -26.23 3.31 -1.94
C SER A 40 -26.47 2.34 -0.81
N GLN A 41 -27.72 2.20 -0.37
CA GLN A 41 -28.13 1.21 0.63
C GLN A 41 -28.05 -0.24 0.11
N ASP A 42 -28.12 -0.43 -1.21
CA ASP A 42 -27.99 -1.75 -1.83
C ASP A 42 -26.52 -2.15 -1.98
N ALA A 43 -26.18 -3.32 -1.45
CA ALA A 43 -24.84 -3.87 -1.58
C ALA A 43 -24.53 -4.23 -3.05
N PRO A 44 -23.36 -3.83 -3.59
CA PRO A 44 -23.02 -4.06 -5.00
C PRO A 44 -22.82 -5.54 -5.36
N ALA A 45 -22.61 -6.41 -4.36
CA ALA A 45 -22.49 -7.85 -4.53
C ALA A 45 -22.93 -8.57 -3.25
N LYS A 46 -23.28 -9.86 -3.36
CA LYS A 46 -23.60 -10.73 -2.21
C LYS A 46 -22.35 -11.31 -1.53
N ARG A 47 -21.22 -11.33 -2.23
CA ARG A 47 -19.92 -11.85 -1.78
C ARG A 47 -18.81 -11.18 -2.57
N LEU A 48 -17.77 -10.73 -1.88
CA LEU A 48 -16.52 -10.27 -2.47
C LEU A 48 -15.41 -11.28 -2.20
N VAL A 49 -14.74 -11.75 -3.26
CA VAL A 49 -13.53 -12.57 -3.15
C VAL A 49 -12.39 -11.79 -3.78
N VAL A 50 -11.38 -11.48 -2.96
CA VAL A 50 -10.18 -10.76 -3.40
C VAL A 50 -9.05 -11.77 -3.50
N PHE A 51 -8.53 -11.95 -4.71
CA PHE A 51 -7.28 -12.67 -4.95
C PHE A 51 -6.16 -11.66 -5.13
N THR A 52 -5.24 -11.62 -4.20
CA THR A 52 -3.95 -10.93 -4.36
C THR A 52 -2.89 -11.99 -4.79
N ALA A 53 -1.66 -11.70 -5.24
CA ALA A 53 -0.64 -12.71 -5.63
C ALA A 53 0.84 -12.23 -5.60
N ASP A 54 1.70 -12.75 -4.71
CA ASP A 54 3.00 -12.14 -4.40
C ASP A 54 4.06 -12.22 -5.50
N GLY A 55 4.79 -11.11 -5.68
CA GLY A 55 5.77 -10.96 -6.74
C GLY A 55 5.21 -10.93 -8.17
N LEU A 56 3.89 -10.78 -8.37
CA LEU A 56 3.29 -10.84 -9.71
C LEU A 56 3.59 -9.57 -10.53
N ARG A 57 4.75 -9.57 -11.18
CA ARG A 57 5.19 -8.48 -12.06
C ARG A 57 4.49 -8.56 -13.41
N MET A 58 3.98 -7.42 -13.89
CA MET A 58 3.22 -7.33 -15.14
C MET A 58 3.99 -7.79 -16.38
N ASP A 59 5.31 -7.54 -16.43
CA ASP A 59 6.15 -7.96 -17.56
C ASP A 59 6.27 -9.49 -17.66
N THR A 60 6.38 -10.14 -16.51
CA THR A 60 6.50 -11.59 -16.36
C THR A 60 5.15 -12.24 -16.61
N PHE A 61 4.07 -11.65 -16.06
CA PHE A 61 2.69 -12.08 -16.31
C PHE A 61 2.37 -12.06 -17.82
N THR A 62 2.67 -10.96 -18.50
CA THR A 62 2.39 -10.82 -19.94
C THR A 62 3.23 -11.77 -20.79
N ARG A 63 4.51 -11.98 -20.42
CA ARG A 63 5.43 -12.83 -21.18
C ARG A 63 5.15 -14.32 -20.99
N ARG A 64 4.63 -14.72 -19.82
CA ARG A 64 4.36 -16.13 -19.46
C ARG A 64 2.87 -16.45 -19.44
N SER A 65 2.18 -16.16 -20.53
CA SER A 65 0.73 -16.36 -20.61
C SER A 65 0.30 -17.82 -20.46
N GLU A 66 1.20 -18.75 -20.78
CA GLU A 66 1.03 -20.20 -20.62
C GLU A 66 0.93 -20.63 -19.15
N LYS A 67 1.46 -19.83 -18.20
CA LYS A 67 1.40 -20.15 -16.77
C LYS A 67 0.08 -19.77 -16.11
N SER A 68 -0.74 -18.94 -16.76
CA SER A 68 -2.03 -18.50 -16.22
C SER A 68 -3.12 -18.42 -17.31
N PRO A 69 -3.41 -19.53 -18.01
CA PRO A 69 -4.28 -19.51 -19.20
C PRO A 69 -5.70 -19.00 -18.90
N PHE A 70 -6.20 -19.25 -17.68
CA PHE A 70 -7.52 -18.78 -17.23
C PHE A 70 -7.59 -17.25 -17.07
N LEU A 71 -6.57 -16.62 -16.48
CA LEU A 71 -6.56 -15.16 -16.31
C LEU A 71 -6.41 -14.47 -17.68
N HIS A 72 -5.56 -15.03 -18.55
CA HIS A 72 -5.41 -14.52 -19.90
C HIS A 72 -6.65 -14.73 -20.77
N SER A 73 -7.44 -15.79 -20.57
CA SER A 73 -8.70 -15.96 -21.30
C SER A 73 -9.75 -14.94 -20.88
N ILE A 74 -9.88 -14.64 -19.58
CA ILE A 74 -10.78 -13.59 -19.09
C ILE A 74 -10.44 -12.23 -19.73
N ILE A 75 -9.16 -11.89 -19.78
CA ILE A 75 -8.67 -10.64 -20.39
C ILE A 75 -8.96 -10.63 -21.90
N ARG A 76 -8.61 -11.71 -22.62
CA ARG A 76 -8.73 -11.81 -24.08
C ARG A 76 -10.20 -11.80 -24.54
N GLU A 77 -11.05 -12.52 -23.82
CA GLU A 77 -12.48 -12.63 -24.10
C GLU A 77 -13.29 -11.45 -23.55
N ARG A 78 -12.62 -10.45 -22.93
CA ARG A 78 -13.24 -9.26 -22.33
C ARG A 78 -14.36 -9.59 -21.33
N LYS A 79 -14.21 -10.70 -20.60
CA LYS A 79 -15.16 -11.14 -19.55
C LYS A 79 -14.96 -10.40 -18.22
N GLY A 80 -13.92 -9.57 -18.13
CA GLY A 80 -13.61 -8.78 -16.95
C GLY A 80 -12.81 -7.52 -17.29
N ILE A 81 -12.60 -6.70 -16.26
CA ILE A 81 -11.79 -5.48 -16.34
C ILE A 81 -10.42 -5.79 -15.73
N TYR A 82 -9.35 -5.32 -16.38
CA TYR A 82 -8.00 -5.39 -15.84
C TYR A 82 -7.33 -4.02 -15.93
N ALA A 83 -6.42 -3.76 -15.00
CA ALA A 83 -5.62 -2.54 -14.94
C ALA A 83 -4.23 -2.85 -14.38
N ILE A 84 -3.27 -1.98 -14.67
CA ILE A 84 -1.91 -2.07 -14.13
C ILE A 84 -1.82 -1.09 -12.97
N SER A 85 -1.55 -1.59 -11.77
CA SER A 85 -1.26 -0.75 -10.60
C SER A 85 0.22 -0.39 -10.56
N ARG A 86 0.53 0.81 -10.07
CA ARG A 86 1.90 1.19 -9.70
C ARG A 86 2.05 1.06 -8.19
N SER A 87 3.00 0.25 -7.75
CA SER A 87 3.33 0.12 -6.34
C SER A 87 4.14 1.34 -5.86
N HIS A 88 3.89 1.73 -4.61
CA HIS A 88 4.70 2.72 -3.91
C HIS A 88 5.75 2.00 -3.04
N VAL A 89 6.86 2.68 -2.77
CA VAL A 89 7.91 2.18 -1.87
C VAL A 89 7.47 2.44 -0.42
N PRO A 90 7.69 1.54 0.54
CA PRO A 90 8.31 0.21 0.44
C PRO A 90 7.40 -0.82 -0.25
N THR A 91 7.97 -1.55 -1.21
CA THR A 91 7.28 -2.68 -1.85
C THR A 91 7.42 -3.89 -0.93
N GLU A 92 6.55 -3.93 0.07
CA GLU A 92 6.50 -5.02 1.04
C GLU A 92 5.06 -5.53 1.09
N SER A 93 4.91 -6.81 1.44
CA SER A 93 3.64 -7.52 1.55
C SER A 93 2.60 -6.79 2.42
N ARG A 94 3.04 -6.05 3.45
CA ARG A 94 2.17 -5.37 4.42
C ARG A 94 1.64 -4.02 3.91
N PRO A 95 2.48 -3.05 3.49
CA PRO A 95 2.02 -1.82 2.84
C PRO A 95 1.07 -2.05 1.67
N GLY A 96 1.32 -3.13 0.91
CA GLY A 96 0.47 -3.56 -0.19
C GLY A 96 -0.96 -3.92 0.20
N HIS A 97 -1.14 -4.71 1.25
CA HIS A 97 -2.47 -5.03 1.78
C HIS A 97 -3.20 -3.81 2.32
N VAL A 98 -2.49 -2.93 3.03
CA VAL A 98 -3.07 -1.68 3.55
C VAL A 98 -3.58 -0.82 2.38
N ALA A 99 -2.79 -0.70 1.31
CA ALA A 99 -3.21 0.05 0.12
C ALA A 99 -4.48 -0.52 -0.54
N ILE A 100 -4.63 -1.84 -0.58
CA ILE A 100 -5.80 -2.51 -1.19
C ILE A 100 -7.06 -2.31 -0.34
N PHE A 101 -6.97 -2.47 0.97
CA PHE A 101 -8.14 -2.50 1.85
C PHE A 101 -8.48 -1.17 2.53
N ALA A 102 -7.51 -0.28 2.66
CA ALA A 102 -7.68 1.03 3.28
C ALA A 102 -7.58 2.19 2.25
N GLY A 103 -7.13 1.91 1.02
CA GLY A 103 -7.08 2.90 -0.06
C GLY A 103 -5.97 3.94 0.06
N PHE A 104 -5.02 3.77 0.98
CA PHE A 104 -3.83 4.60 1.10
C PHE A 104 -2.60 3.73 1.42
N THR A 105 -1.42 4.18 0.99
CA THR A 105 -0.16 3.47 1.23
C THR A 105 0.26 3.59 2.68
N GLU A 106 0.76 2.50 3.28
CA GLU A 106 1.28 2.55 4.66
C GLU A 106 2.42 3.57 4.76
N ASP A 107 2.43 4.28 5.88
CA ASP A 107 3.39 5.33 6.15
C ASP A 107 4.75 4.76 6.52
N VAL A 108 5.79 5.24 5.83
CA VAL A 108 7.19 4.87 6.05
C VAL A 108 7.64 5.23 7.47
N SER A 109 6.98 6.18 8.15
CA SER A 109 7.22 6.49 9.56
C SER A 109 6.94 5.31 10.51
N ALA A 110 6.11 4.35 10.10
CA ALA A 110 5.84 3.14 10.90
C ALA A 110 7.08 2.23 11.03
N VAL A 111 8.02 2.31 10.08
CA VAL A 111 9.32 1.62 10.11
C VAL A 111 10.17 2.13 11.29
N ALA A 112 10.12 3.43 11.58
CA ALA A 112 10.86 4.03 12.70
C ALA A 112 10.27 3.67 14.08
N ARG A 113 8.97 3.38 14.17
CA ARG A 113 8.31 2.97 15.43
C ARG A 113 8.41 1.47 15.73
N GLY A 114 9.31 0.77 15.05
CA GLY A 114 9.80 -0.54 15.46
C GLY A 114 8.96 -1.72 14.98
N TRP A 115 8.25 -1.62 13.84
CA TRP A 115 7.58 -2.75 13.15
C TRP A 115 6.51 -3.53 13.95
N LYS A 116 6.37 -3.27 15.25
CA LYS A 116 5.62 -4.10 16.21
C LYS A 116 4.26 -3.51 16.60
N HIS A 117 4.05 -2.24 16.32
CA HIS A 117 2.81 -1.55 16.59
C HIS A 117 2.46 -0.63 15.44
N ASN A 118 1.26 -0.78 14.90
CA ASN A 118 0.73 0.16 13.93
C ASN A 118 0.23 1.39 14.71
N PRO A 119 0.89 2.55 14.64
CA PRO A 119 0.50 3.71 15.44
C PRO A 119 -0.79 4.38 14.93
N VAL A 120 -1.30 3.95 13.77
CA VAL A 120 -2.47 4.54 13.11
C VAL A 120 -3.56 3.49 12.96
N GLN A 121 -4.68 3.68 13.66
CA GLN A 121 -5.91 2.98 13.33
C GLN A 121 -6.44 3.58 12.03
N PHE A 122 -6.65 2.74 11.02
CA PHE A 122 -7.20 3.16 9.75
C PHE A 122 -8.58 2.56 9.52
N ASP A 123 -9.44 3.33 8.86
CA ASP A 123 -10.72 2.82 8.40
C ASP A 123 -10.48 1.86 7.23
N SER A 124 -10.98 0.65 7.34
CA SER A 124 -10.87 -0.37 6.29
C SER A 124 -12.26 -0.78 5.83
N ILE A 125 -12.36 -1.37 4.64
CA ILE A 125 -13.64 -1.93 4.17
C ILE A 125 -14.26 -2.93 5.16
N PHE A 126 -13.44 -3.57 6.01
CA PHE A 126 -13.88 -4.51 7.03
C PHE A 126 -14.56 -3.84 8.22
N ASN A 127 -14.18 -2.59 8.55
CA ASN A 127 -14.83 -1.86 9.64
C ASN A 127 -16.26 -1.45 9.28
N ARG A 128 -16.59 -1.45 7.98
CA ARG A 128 -17.89 -1.06 7.44
C ARG A 128 -18.76 -2.23 6.98
N SER A 129 -18.23 -3.46 6.98
CA SER A 129 -19.02 -4.64 6.64
C SER A 129 -19.70 -5.20 7.90
N VAL A 130 -21.03 -5.14 7.93
CA VAL A 130 -21.81 -5.52 9.13
C VAL A 130 -22.04 -7.05 9.21
N PHE A 131 -21.90 -7.79 8.09
CA PHE A 131 -22.42 -9.18 8.00
C PHE A 131 -21.76 -10.13 6.97
N GLU A 132 -20.50 -9.95 6.54
CA GLU A 132 -19.92 -10.85 5.53
C GLU A 132 -18.90 -11.86 6.10
N HIS A 133 -19.17 -13.15 5.86
CA HIS A 133 -18.19 -14.24 5.90
C HIS A 133 -17.15 -14.00 4.80
N ILE A 134 -16.16 -13.14 5.09
CA ILE A 134 -15.03 -12.90 4.18
C ILE A 134 -13.99 -13.97 4.45
N SER A 135 -14.02 -15.04 3.66
CA SER A 135 -12.93 -16.01 3.60
C SER A 135 -11.75 -15.36 2.88
N SER A 136 -10.85 -14.74 3.63
CA SER A 136 -9.60 -14.17 3.10
C SER A 136 -8.60 -15.30 2.83
N PHE A 137 -8.41 -15.65 1.56
CA PHE A 137 -7.32 -16.53 1.12
C PHE A 137 -6.19 -15.64 0.59
N PHE A 138 -5.04 -15.71 1.25
CA PHE A 138 -3.92 -14.80 1.06
C PHE A 138 -2.95 -15.29 -0.01
N ILE A 139 -2.76 -14.49 -1.06
CA ILE A 139 -1.56 -14.44 -1.91
C ILE A 139 -1.37 -12.93 -2.20
N ASN A 140 -0.21 -12.30 -2.41
CA ASN A 140 -0.06 -10.85 -2.14
C ASN A 140 0.64 -9.98 -3.23
N VAL A 141 0.01 -9.36 -4.24
CA VAL A 141 0.75 -8.74 -5.41
C VAL A 141 1.59 -7.52 -5.09
N PHE A 142 2.81 -7.69 -4.58
CA PHE A 142 3.84 -6.65 -4.59
C PHE A 142 5.23 -7.23 -4.84
N ARG A 143 6.17 -6.38 -5.21
CA ARG A 143 7.53 -6.74 -5.56
C ARG A 143 8.37 -6.96 -4.32
#